data_AF-A0A4P9UVS1-F1
#
_entry.id   AF-A0A4P9UVS1-F1
#
_cell.length_a   1.000
_cell.length_b   1.000
_cell.length_c   1.000
_cell.angle_alpha   90.00
_cell.angle_beta   90.00
_cell.angle_gamma   90.00
#
_symmetry.space_group_name_H-M   'P 1'
#
loop_
_entity.id
_entity.type
_entity.pdbx_description
1 polymer ?
#
loop_
_entity_poly.entity_id
_entity_poly.type
_entity_poly.pdbx_seq_one_letter_code
_entity_poly.pdbx_strand_id
1 'polypeptide(L)'
;MNKSELCINLWFCFDKEAGFVDAIAGRGYFLNGSDEQKTAALKILASSDFQNAVWQPIPDRYQTKIVSSVKSESESFSGVVHSSDIDILGLDLFEEVFKQIESVNQIYCPIKNTGAVKVPDEPLYVITPIEYSNGMIKAITG
;
A
#
# COMPACT_ATOMS: atom_id res chain seq x y z
N MET A 1 -23.52 10.39 16.99
CA MET A 1 -22.26 10.98 16.50
C MET A 1 -21.47 9.86 15.86
N ASN A 2 -21.20 9.92 14.55
CA ASN A 2 -20.33 8.93 13.92
C ASN A 2 -18.91 9.21 14.42
N LYS A 3 -18.32 8.21 15.08
CA LYS A 3 -16.96 8.29 15.63
C LYS A 3 -15.98 8.29 14.45
N SER A 4 -14.93 9.10 14.56
CA SER A 4 -13.87 9.05 13.56
C SER A 4 -13.11 7.74 13.65
N GLU A 5 -12.78 7.18 12.50
CA GLU A 5 -11.97 5.98 12.38
C GLU A 5 -10.80 6.21 11.43
N LEU A 6 -9.77 5.38 11.58
CA LEU A 6 -8.60 5.40 10.71
C LEU A 6 -8.89 4.56 9.46
N CYS A 7 -9.03 5.23 8.33
CA CYS A 7 -9.14 4.64 6.99
C CYS A 7 -7.80 4.73 6.25
N ILE A 8 -7.57 3.89 5.25
CA ILE A 8 -6.23 3.76 4.63
C ILE A 8 -6.32 3.76 3.10
N ASN A 9 -5.45 4.52 2.43
CA ASN A 9 -5.11 4.25 1.05
C ASN A 9 -3.80 3.48 0.98
N LEU A 10 -3.77 2.45 0.14
CA LEU A 10 -2.62 1.61 -0.14
C LEU A 10 -2.30 1.66 -1.62
N TRP A 11 -1.02 1.60 -1.95
CA TRP A 11 -0.53 1.65 -3.31
C TRP A 11 0.57 0.62 -3.52
N PHE A 12 0.62 0.06 -4.72
CA PHE A 12 1.73 -0.76 -5.16
C PHE A 12 2.22 -0.25 -6.52
N CYS A 13 3.53 -0.20 -6.70
CA CYS A 13 4.16 0.19 -7.95
C CYS A 13 4.23 -1.05 -8.85
N PHE A 14 3.51 -1.03 -9.95
CA PHE A 14 3.42 -2.11 -10.91
C PHE A 14 4.27 -1.79 -12.14
N ASP A 15 5.26 -2.63 -12.40
CA ASP A 15 5.96 -2.67 -13.66
C ASP A 15 5.17 -3.56 -14.64
N LYS A 16 4.54 -2.92 -15.63
CA LYS A 16 3.74 -3.60 -16.63
C LYS A 16 4.57 -4.43 -17.61
N GLU A 17 5.82 -4.04 -17.88
CA GLU A 17 6.69 -4.78 -18.79
C GLU A 17 7.19 -6.06 -18.13
N ALA A 18 7.56 -5.97 -16.86
CA ALA A 18 8.09 -7.11 -16.11
C ALA A 18 6.99 -7.95 -15.43
N GLY A 19 5.81 -7.38 -15.15
CA GLY A 19 4.71 -8.06 -14.46
C GLY A 19 4.85 -8.13 -12.93
N PHE A 20 5.81 -7.38 -12.37
CA PHE A 20 6.16 -7.41 -10.95
C PHE A 20 5.80 -6.11 -10.24
N VAL A 21 5.73 -6.22 -8.91
CA VAL A 21 5.69 -5.11 -7.97
C VAL A 21 6.97 -5.10 -7.17
N ASP A 22 7.59 -3.92 -7.06
CA ASP A 22 8.87 -3.70 -6.38
C ASP A 22 8.78 -2.70 -5.22
N ALA A 23 7.71 -1.90 -5.17
CA ALA A 23 7.49 -0.93 -4.12
C ALA A 23 6.02 -0.84 -3.70
N ILE A 24 5.80 -0.52 -2.43
CA ILE A 24 4.50 -0.32 -1.81
C ILE A 24 4.49 0.96 -0.99
N ALA A 25 3.31 1.54 -0.82
CA ALA A 25 3.12 2.73 0.00
C ALA A 25 1.74 2.72 0.65
N GLY A 26 1.54 3.57 1.65
CA GLY A 26 0.23 3.80 2.22
C GLY A 26 0.13 5.08 3.03
N ARG A 27 -1.10 5.53 3.24
CA ARG A 27 -1.41 6.74 4.02
C ARG A 27 -2.72 6.55 4.76
N GLY A 28 -2.70 6.88 6.06
CA GLY A 28 -3.87 6.82 6.93
C GLY A 28 -4.60 8.16 7.04
N TYR A 29 -5.93 8.11 7.15
CA TYR A 29 -6.81 9.26 7.28
C TYR A 29 -7.84 9.02 8.37
N PHE A 30 -7.99 9.97 9.29
CA PHE A 30 -9.10 9.96 10.24
C PHE A 30 -10.34 10.56 9.59
N LEU A 31 -11.29 9.70 9.21
CA LEU A 31 -12.50 10.11 8.49
C LEU A 31 -13.74 9.95 9.37
N ASN A 32 -14.78 10.70 9.04
CA ASN A 32 -16.12 10.64 9.63
C ASN A 32 -17.15 10.49 8.50
N GLY A 33 -18.31 9.91 8.81
CA GLY A 33 -19.40 9.73 7.84
C GLY A 33 -19.85 8.28 7.76
N SER A 34 -20.60 7.94 6.71
CA SER A 34 -20.90 6.55 6.37
C SER A 34 -19.72 5.90 5.63
N ASP A 35 -19.75 4.57 5.49
CA ASP A 35 -18.72 3.82 4.76
C ASP A 35 -18.64 4.24 3.29
N GLU A 36 -19.77 4.58 2.68
CA GLU A 36 -19.81 5.08 1.29
C GLU A 36 -19.11 6.44 1.17
N GLN A 37 -19.33 7.34 2.13
CA GLN A 37 -18.69 8.65 2.16
C GLN A 37 -17.18 8.53 2.37
N LYS A 38 -16.76 7.68 3.32
CA LYS A 38 -15.35 7.41 3.60
C LYS A 38 -14.66 6.78 2.39
N THR A 39 -15.31 5.79 1.75
CA THR A 39 -14.80 5.14 0.54
C THR A 39 -14.69 6.11 -0.64
N ALA A 40 -15.67 6.99 -0.83
CA ALA A 40 -15.61 8.02 -1.87
C ALA A 40 -14.43 8.97 -1.64
N ALA A 41 -14.20 9.40 -0.39
CA ALA A 41 -13.06 10.23 -0.03
C ALA A 41 -11.73 9.50 -0.28
N LEU A 42 -11.61 8.23 0.14
CA LEU A 42 -10.44 7.40 -0.12
C LEU A 42 -10.12 7.32 -1.62
N LYS A 43 -11.10 7.04 -2.47
CA LYS A 43 -10.93 6.96 -3.93
C LYS A 43 -10.44 8.26 -4.55
N ILE A 44 -10.96 9.41 -4.09
CA ILE A 44 -10.50 10.73 -4.56
C ILE A 44 -9.02 10.92 -4.18
N LEU A 45 -8.68 10.69 -2.91
CA LEU A 45 -7.31 10.87 -2.41
C LEU A 45 -6.32 9.86 -3.04
N ALA A 46 -6.78 8.64 -3.32
CA ALA A 46 -5.96 7.58 -3.90
C ALA A 46 -5.43 7.94 -5.30
N SER A 47 -6.11 8.85 -6.00
CA SER A 47 -5.72 9.30 -7.34
C SER A 47 -4.49 10.23 -7.40
N SER A 48 -4.03 10.74 -6.26
CA SER A 48 -2.93 11.71 -6.22
C SER A 48 -1.99 11.58 -5.02
N ASP A 49 -2.48 11.16 -3.85
CA ASP A 49 -1.68 11.21 -2.62
C ASP A 49 -0.49 10.26 -2.61
N PHE A 50 -0.45 9.26 -3.51
CA PHE A 50 0.74 8.44 -3.71
C PHE A 50 1.99 9.27 -4.07
N GLN A 51 1.83 10.48 -4.62
CA GLN A 51 2.95 11.38 -4.93
C GLN A 51 3.66 11.92 -3.68
N ASN A 52 2.98 11.96 -2.53
CA ASN A 52 3.55 12.41 -1.26
C ASN A 52 3.61 11.30 -0.20
N ALA A 53 3.27 10.07 -0.58
CA ALA A 53 3.38 8.90 0.28
C ALA A 53 4.86 8.47 0.42
N VAL A 54 5.17 7.85 1.55
CA VAL A 54 6.48 7.23 1.76
C VAL A 54 6.46 5.85 1.10
N TRP A 55 7.21 5.71 0.02
CA TRP A 55 7.40 4.45 -0.67
C TRP A 55 8.43 3.59 0.05
N GLN A 56 8.11 2.31 0.20
CA GLN A 56 8.96 1.30 0.81
C GLN A 56 9.21 0.20 -0.22
N PRO A 57 10.43 -0.37 -0.28
CA PRO A 57 10.66 -1.55 -1.10
C PRO A 57 9.85 -2.73 -0.56
N ILE A 58 9.52 -3.68 -1.43
CA ILE A 58 8.94 -4.95 -1.00
C ILE A 58 9.94 -5.67 -0.07
N PRO A 59 9.50 -6.20 1.09
CA PRO A 59 10.40 -6.91 2.00
C PRO A 59 11.08 -8.14 1.37
N ASP A 60 12.36 -8.35 1.65
CA ASP A 60 13.18 -9.45 1.08
C ASP A 60 12.64 -10.87 1.36
N ARG A 61 11.77 -11.01 2.36
CA ARG A 61 11.06 -12.27 2.67
C ARG A 61 10.13 -12.71 1.54
N TYR A 62 9.66 -11.78 0.71
CA TYR A 62 8.89 -12.08 -0.49
C TYR A 62 9.84 -12.34 -1.65
N GLN A 63 9.65 -13.48 -2.31
CA GLN A 63 10.51 -13.95 -3.39
C GLN A 63 9.66 -14.42 -4.56
N THR A 64 10.07 -14.02 -5.76
CA THR A 64 9.45 -14.48 -7.00
C THR A 64 10.46 -15.28 -7.82
N LYS A 65 10.02 -16.41 -8.39
CA LYS A 65 10.82 -17.24 -9.28
C LYS A 65 10.46 -16.97 -10.73
N ILE A 66 11.43 -16.55 -11.52
CA ILE A 66 11.28 -16.43 -12.97
C ILE A 66 11.88 -17.68 -13.60
N VAL A 67 11.06 -18.42 -14.34
CA VAL A 67 11.50 -19.60 -15.09
C VAL A 67 11.79 -19.17 -16.53
N SER A 68 13.06 -19.15 -16.93
CA SER A 68 13.42 -18.88 -18.32
C SER A 68 13.17 -20.13 -19.16
N SER A 69 12.23 -20.05 -20.11
CA SER A 69 11.94 -21.14 -21.05
C SER A 69 13.13 -21.47 -21.97
N VAL A 70 14.10 -20.56 -22.10
CA VAL A 70 15.26 -20.72 -22.98
C VAL A 70 16.39 -21.50 -22.28
N LYS A 71 16.56 -21.34 -20.96
CA LYS A 71 17.66 -21.97 -20.22
C LYS A 71 17.22 -23.12 -19.29
N SER A 72 15.93 -23.32 -19.07
CA SER A 72 15.41 -24.26 -18.04
C SER A 72 16.01 -24.00 -16.65
N GLU A 73 16.48 -22.79 -16.42
CA GLU A 73 17.02 -22.31 -15.15
C GLU A 73 16.00 -21.37 -14.52
N SER A 74 15.80 -21.52 -13.22
CA SER A 74 14.96 -20.62 -12.42
C SER A 74 15.85 -19.65 -11.65
N GLU A 75 15.67 -18.35 -11.89
CA GLU A 75 16.27 -17.30 -11.07
C GLU A 75 15.25 -16.83 -10.05
N SER A 76 15.70 -16.59 -8.81
CA SER A 76 14.86 -16.11 -7.72
C SER A 76 15.25 -14.68 -7.39
N PHE A 77 14.26 -13.79 -7.34
CA PHE A 77 14.43 -12.39 -7.01
C PHE A 77 13.75 -12.11 -5.68
N SER A 78 14.50 -11.57 -4.71
CA SER A 78 13.96 -11.09 -3.44
C SER A 78 13.51 -9.64 -3.56
N GLY A 79 12.56 -9.24 -2.72
CA GLY A 79 12.07 -7.86 -2.71
C GLY A 79 11.25 -7.51 -3.94
N VAL A 80 10.60 -8.51 -4.55
CA VAL A 80 9.62 -8.35 -5.63
C VAL A 80 8.52 -9.40 -5.49
N VAL A 81 7.29 -9.03 -5.87
CA VAL A 81 6.15 -9.96 -5.96
C VAL A 81 5.56 -9.91 -7.36
N HIS A 82 5.08 -11.05 -7.86
CA HIS A 82 4.29 -11.04 -9.09
C HIS A 82 2.94 -10.39 -8.83
N SER A 83 2.45 -9.61 -9.80
CA SER A 83 1.17 -8.89 -9.67
C SER A 83 -0.03 -9.79 -9.35
N SER A 84 -0.01 -11.06 -9.77
CA SER A 84 -1.05 -12.04 -9.42
C SER A 84 -1.10 -12.39 -7.92
N ASP A 85 0.00 -12.18 -7.21
CA ASP A 85 0.14 -12.60 -5.82
C ASP A 85 -0.36 -11.52 -4.86
N ILE A 86 -0.64 -10.31 -5.36
CA ILE A 86 -1.12 -9.18 -4.55
C ILE A 86 -2.43 -9.54 -3.85
N ASP A 87 -3.38 -10.15 -4.55
CA ASP A 87 -4.67 -10.54 -3.96
C ASP A 87 -4.52 -11.69 -2.95
N ILE A 88 -3.50 -12.54 -3.13
CA ILE A 88 -3.22 -13.67 -2.23
C ILE A 88 -2.53 -13.18 -0.95
N LEU A 89 -1.55 -12.29 -1.09
CA LEU A 89 -0.82 -11.71 0.03
C LEU A 89 -1.66 -10.67 0.78
N GLY A 90 -2.56 -9.98 0.08
CA GLY A 90 -3.51 -9.03 0.65
C GLY A 90 -2.82 -7.97 1.51
N LEU A 91 -3.34 -7.78 2.72
CA LEU A 91 -2.84 -6.78 3.67
C LEU A 91 -1.52 -7.17 4.34
N ASP A 92 -1.13 -8.44 4.33
CA ASP A 92 0.14 -8.89 4.93
C ASP A 92 1.34 -8.27 4.21
N LEU A 93 1.20 -7.97 2.93
CA LEU A 93 2.21 -7.26 2.14
C LEU A 93 2.51 -5.87 2.73
N PHE A 94 1.52 -5.24 3.38
CA PHE A 94 1.56 -3.86 3.85
C PHE A 94 1.85 -3.73 5.36
N GLU A 95 2.26 -4.79 6.04
CA GLU A 95 2.52 -4.76 7.49
C GLU A 95 3.49 -3.64 7.91
N GLU A 96 4.60 -3.46 7.18
CA GLU A 96 5.57 -2.39 7.46
C GLU A 96 5.03 -0.99 7.12
N VAL A 97 4.13 -0.90 6.13
CA VAL A 97 3.41 0.33 5.81
C VAL A 97 2.45 0.70 6.95
N PHE A 98 1.78 -0.27 7.57
CA PHE A 98 0.94 -0.01 8.75
C PHE A 98 1.76 0.47 9.93
N LYS A 99 2.89 -0.19 10.26
CA LYS A 99 3.80 0.26 11.32
C LYS A 99 4.28 1.70 11.09
N GLN A 100 4.55 2.07 9.84
CA GLN A 100 4.93 3.43 9.48
C GLN A 100 3.77 4.42 9.69
N ILE A 101 2.54 4.08 9.29
CA ILE A 101 1.34 4.91 9.53
C ILE A 101 1.12 5.13 11.03
N GLU A 102 1.19 4.07 11.83
CA GLU A 102 1.06 4.15 13.30
C GLU A 102 2.13 5.05 13.91
N SER A 103 3.40 4.87 13.50
CA SER A 103 4.51 5.70 13.95
C SER A 103 4.32 7.18 13.62
N VAL A 104 3.84 7.50 12.41
CA VAL A 104 3.58 8.89 12.00
C VAL A 104 2.42 9.48 12.80
N ASN A 105 1.34 8.73 12.98
CA ASN A 105 0.18 9.19 13.75
C ASN A 105 0.52 9.44 15.22
N GLN A 106 1.45 8.66 15.79
CA GLN A 106 1.91 8.86 17.16
C GLN A 106 2.61 10.21 17.36
N ILE A 107 3.29 10.75 16.33
CA ILE A 107 3.96 12.06 16.37
C ILE A 107 2.93 13.18 16.52
N TYR A 108 1.77 13.05 15.87
CA TYR A 108 0.71 14.06 15.90
C TYR A 108 -0.14 14.01 17.18
N CYS A 109 0.11 13.05 18.07
CA CYS A 109 -0.63 12.93 19.32
C CYS A 109 -0.19 14.06 20.29
N PRO A 110 -1.09 15.01 20.63
CA PRO A 110 -0.71 16.20 21.40
C PRO A 110 -0.35 15.88 22.86
N ILE A 111 -0.79 14.73 23.36
CA ILE A 111 -0.54 14.28 24.72
C ILE A 111 0.41 13.09 24.68
N LYS A 112 1.56 13.22 25.36
CA LYS A 112 2.47 12.08 25.53
C LYS A 112 1.77 11.00 26.37
N ASN A 113 1.89 9.75 25.96
CA ASN A 113 1.32 8.57 26.62
C ASN A 113 -0.21 8.40 26.54
N THR A 114 -0.92 9.13 25.68
CA THR A 114 -2.26 8.66 25.26
C THR A 114 -2.14 7.46 24.36
N GLY A 115 -3.13 6.55 24.41
CA GLY A 115 -3.09 5.25 23.74
C GLY A 115 -2.61 5.32 22.30
N ALA A 116 -1.79 4.34 21.91
CA ALA A 116 -1.19 4.30 20.59
C ALA A 116 -2.27 4.29 19.50
N VAL A 117 -2.14 5.17 18.51
CA VAL A 117 -2.96 5.09 17.30
C VAL A 117 -2.52 3.85 16.54
N LYS A 118 -3.39 2.82 16.55
CA LYS A 118 -3.18 1.59 15.80
C LYS A 118 -4.04 1.53 14.56
N VAL A 119 -3.51 0.88 13.52
CA VAL A 119 -4.32 0.42 12.40
C VAL A 119 -5.28 -0.65 12.92
N PRO A 120 -6.59 -0.54 12.66
CA PRO A 120 -7.55 -1.59 13.00
C PRO A 120 -7.23 -2.90 12.28
N ASP A 121 -7.62 -4.05 12.85
CA ASP A 121 -7.42 -5.37 12.21
C ASP A 121 -8.16 -5.46 10.85
N GLU A 122 -9.32 -4.81 10.74
CA GLU A 122 -10.12 -4.69 9.52
C GLU A 122 -10.31 -3.21 9.18
N PRO A 123 -9.30 -2.53 8.60
CA PRO A 123 -9.44 -1.12 8.25
C PRO A 123 -10.34 -0.97 7.01
N LEU A 124 -11.05 0.14 6.89
CA LEU A 124 -11.61 0.53 5.60
C LEU A 124 -10.47 1.02 4.71
N TYR A 125 -10.25 0.36 3.58
CA TYR A 125 -9.14 0.68 2.68
C TYR A 125 -9.49 0.69 1.20
N VAL A 126 -8.63 1.36 0.42
CA VAL A 126 -8.59 1.26 -1.05
C VAL A 126 -7.16 0.94 -1.47
N ILE A 127 -6.98 -0.11 -2.27
CA ILE A 127 -5.70 -0.42 -2.93
C ILE A 127 -5.76 0.13 -4.35
N THR A 128 -4.75 0.91 -4.75
CA THR A 128 -4.66 1.48 -6.09
C THR A 128 -3.32 1.13 -6.76
N PRO A 129 -3.33 0.43 -7.91
CA PRO A 129 -2.13 0.20 -8.69
C PRO A 129 -1.54 1.50 -9.23
N ILE A 130 -0.23 1.65 -9.14
CA ILE A 130 0.54 2.78 -9.67
C ILE A 130 1.47 2.27 -10.75
N GLU A 131 1.42 2.82 -11.95
CA GLU A 131 2.37 2.55 -13.02
C GLU A 131 3.55 3.53 -12.94
N TYR A 132 4.77 3.01 -13.04
CA TYR A 132 5.95 3.83 -13.28
C TYR A 132 6.28 3.85 -14.78
N SER A 133 6.19 5.01 -15.42
CA SER A 133 6.58 5.17 -16.82
C SER A 133 7.25 6.52 -17.04
N ASN A 134 8.35 6.53 -17.80
CA ASN A 134 9.10 7.74 -18.17
C ASN A 134 9.50 8.63 -16.98
N GLY A 135 9.88 8.04 -15.85
CA GLY A 135 10.26 8.79 -14.65
C GLY A 135 9.09 9.38 -13.86
N MET A 136 7.85 9.06 -14.23
CA MET A 136 6.64 9.51 -13.54
C MET A 136 5.84 8.31 -13.03
N ILE A 137 5.27 8.48 -11.84
CA ILE A 137 4.30 7.54 -11.28
C ILE A 137 2.88 8.04 -11.54
N LYS A 138 1.98 7.14 -11.96
CA LYS A 138 0.58 7.46 -12.27
C LYS A 138 -0.34 6.36 -11.75
N ALA A 139 -1.47 6.74 -11.14
CA ALA A 139 -2.51 5.78 -10.80
C ALA A 139 -3.10 5.12 -12.06
N ILE A 140 -3.19 3.81 -12.04
CA ILE A 140 -3.97 3.03 -13.00
C ILE A 140 -5.42 3.07 -12.49
N THR A 141 -6.20 4.01 -13.01
CA THR A 141 -7.64 4.07 -12.77
C THR A 141 -8.33 3.16 -13.79
N GLY A 142 -9.10 2.18 -13.29
CA GLY A 142 -10.02 1.38 -14.12
C GLY A 142 -11.22 2.18 -14.62
#